data_AF-A0A6P1TQ41-F1
#
_entry.id   AF-A0A6P1TQ41-F1
#
_cell.length_a   1.000
_cell.length_b   1.000
_cell.length_c   1.000
_cell.angle_alpha   90.00
_cell.angle_beta   90.00
_cell.angle_gamma   90.00
#
_symmetry.space_group_name_H-M   'P 1'
#
loop_
_entity.id
_entity.type
_entity.pdbx_description
1 polymer ?
#
loop_
_entity_poly.entity_id
_entity_poly.type
_entity_poly.pdbx_seq_one_letter_code
_entity_poly.pdbx_strand_id
1 'polypeptide(L)'
;MKIINEIHYYTLNSMSYIWQGIKETFNYSGEIHKQYPSLKNLILYQESLHVIVAIDDNMNIQINGMKGHYQNITPSDIGMGNTWNGVSIEPRTTSFYIGYK
;
A
#
# COMPACT_ATOMS: atom_id res chain seq x y z
N MET A 1 -2.24 -2.99 14.08
CA MET A 1 -1.79 -4.27 14.66
C MET A 1 -2.88 -4.81 15.56
N LYS A 2 -3.17 -6.10 15.52
CA LYS A 2 -4.10 -6.77 16.45
C LYS A 2 -3.35 -7.85 17.22
N ILE A 3 -3.77 -8.12 18.45
CA ILE A 3 -3.26 -9.24 19.24
C ILE A 3 -4.43 -10.21 19.43
N ILE A 4 -4.26 -11.45 19.00
CA ILE A 4 -5.28 -12.51 19.13
C ILE A 4 -4.56 -13.74 19.67
N ASN A 5 -5.01 -14.26 20.83
CA ASN A 5 -4.38 -15.38 21.52
C ASN A 5 -2.85 -15.20 21.67
N GLU A 6 -2.43 -14.02 22.13
CA GLU A 6 -1.01 -13.66 22.33
C GLU A 6 -0.17 -13.57 21.05
N ILE A 7 -0.77 -13.76 19.87
CA ILE A 7 -0.10 -13.62 18.57
C ILE A 7 -0.30 -12.20 18.03
N HIS A 8 0.80 -11.54 17.68
CA HIS A 8 0.80 -10.23 17.04
C HIS A 8 0.53 -10.35 15.54
N TYR A 9 -0.58 -9.77 15.07
CA TYR A 9 -0.92 -9.67 13.66
C TYR A 9 -0.61 -8.27 13.13
N TYR A 10 0.37 -8.20 12.25
CA TYR A 10 0.70 -7.04 11.43
C TYR A 10 0.24 -7.29 9.99
N THR A 11 -0.63 -6.43 9.47
CA THR A 11 -1.12 -6.53 8.09
C THR A 11 -0.43 -5.47 7.24
N LEU A 12 0.21 -5.91 6.16
CA LEU A 12 0.77 -5.06 5.13
C LEU A 12 -0.02 -5.26 3.85
N ASN A 13 -0.48 -4.16 3.24
CA ASN A 13 -0.94 -4.22 1.86
C ASN A 13 0.28 -4.18 0.93
N SER A 14 0.82 -5.36 0.60
CA SER A 14 1.97 -5.51 -0.30
C SER A 14 1.50 -5.46 -1.76
N MET A 15 0.96 -4.33 -2.19
CA MET A 15 0.50 -4.10 -3.55
C MET A 15 1.33 -3.01 -4.21
N SER A 16 1.63 -3.17 -5.50
CA SER A 16 2.31 -2.15 -6.31
C SER A 16 1.35 -1.15 -6.95
N TYR A 17 0.04 -1.42 -6.89
CA TYR A 17 -1.02 -0.60 -7.49
C TYR A 17 -2.39 -0.86 -6.87
N ILE A 18 -3.35 0.03 -7.15
CA ILE A 18 -4.79 -0.16 -6.92
C ILE A 18 -5.46 -0.31 -8.29
N TRP A 19 -6.24 -1.37 -8.49
CA TRP A 19 -7.05 -1.54 -9.70
C TRP A 19 -8.51 -1.20 -9.41
N GLN A 20 -9.05 -0.24 -10.14
CA GLN A 20 -10.36 0.34 -9.84
C GLN A 20 -11.33 0.30 -11.04
N GLY A 21 -12.62 0.41 -10.75
CA GLY A 21 -13.71 0.38 -11.74
C GLY A 21 -14.61 1.62 -11.71
N ILE A 22 -14.15 2.72 -11.13
CA ILE A 22 -14.92 3.95 -10.87
C ILE A 22 -14.83 4.90 -12.07
N LYS A 23 -13.62 5.24 -12.52
CA LYS A 23 -13.38 6.22 -13.59
C LYS A 23 -12.27 5.74 -14.49
N GLU A 24 -12.42 5.86 -15.81
CA GLU A 24 -11.34 5.49 -16.71
C GLU A 24 -10.13 6.40 -16.53
N THR A 25 -8.96 5.82 -16.22
CA THR A 25 -7.72 6.56 -16.01
C THR A 25 -6.50 5.76 -16.47
N PHE A 26 -5.45 6.42 -16.94
CA PHE A 26 -4.18 5.76 -17.27
C PHE A 26 -2.99 6.71 -17.09
N ASN A 27 -1.84 6.17 -16.68
CA ASN A 27 -0.61 6.92 -16.33
C ASN A 27 0.42 6.97 -17.48
N TYR A 28 -0.01 6.76 -18.73
CA TYR A 28 0.83 6.65 -19.91
C TYR A 28 0.20 7.37 -21.11
N SER A 29 0.87 7.39 -22.27
CA SER A 29 0.35 8.12 -23.43
C SER A 29 -0.86 7.43 -24.07
N GLY A 30 -1.64 8.18 -24.87
CA GLY A 30 -2.77 7.62 -25.61
C GLY A 30 -2.36 6.55 -26.62
N GLU A 31 -1.14 6.63 -27.18
CA GLU A 31 -0.59 5.62 -28.08
C GLU A 31 -0.37 4.28 -27.36
N ILE A 32 0.22 4.31 -26.15
CA ILE A 32 0.39 3.12 -25.31
C ILE A 32 -0.98 2.56 -24.91
N HIS A 33 -1.95 3.44 -24.61
CA HIS A 33 -3.29 2.99 -24.25
C HIS A 33 -3.98 2.20 -25.36
N LYS A 34 -3.83 2.64 -26.62
CA LYS A 34 -4.40 1.93 -27.78
C LYS A 34 -3.81 0.53 -27.96
N GLN A 35 -2.52 0.35 -27.66
CA GLN A 35 -1.84 -0.94 -27.74
C GLN A 35 -2.20 -1.85 -26.56
N TYR A 36 -2.34 -1.27 -25.36
CA TYR A 36 -2.57 -2.01 -24.11
C TYR A 36 -3.79 -1.46 -23.33
N PRO A 37 -5.01 -1.56 -23.90
CA PRO A 37 -6.19 -0.96 -23.29
C PRO A 37 -6.58 -1.59 -21.94
N SER A 38 -6.14 -2.81 -21.67
CA SER A 38 -6.39 -3.54 -20.42
C SER A 38 -5.62 -2.99 -19.22
N LEU A 39 -4.55 -2.21 -19.41
CA LEU A 39 -3.75 -1.63 -18.33
C LEU A 39 -4.36 -0.35 -17.73
N LYS A 40 -5.56 0.02 -18.18
CA LYS A 40 -6.29 1.16 -17.62
C LYS A 40 -6.73 0.91 -16.18
N ASN A 41 -7.07 2.00 -15.52
CA ASN A 41 -7.61 2.06 -14.17
C ASN A 41 -6.66 1.55 -13.09
N LEU A 42 -5.36 1.61 -13.36
CA LEU A 42 -4.32 1.35 -12.36
C LEU A 42 -3.88 2.68 -11.75
N ILE A 43 -4.09 2.82 -10.44
CA ILE A 43 -3.44 3.85 -9.63
C ILE A 43 -2.14 3.24 -9.12
N LEU A 44 -1.01 3.82 -9.54
CA LEU A 44 0.32 3.28 -9.24
C LEU A 44 0.91 3.99 -8.02
N TYR A 45 1.55 3.21 -7.15
CA TYR A 45 2.46 3.78 -6.15
C TYR A 45 3.78 4.18 -6.81
N GLN A 46 4.37 5.28 -6.36
CA GLN A 46 5.68 5.70 -6.81
C GLN A 46 6.78 4.79 -6.24
N GLU A 47 6.61 4.38 -4.98
CA GLU A 47 7.49 3.45 -4.29
C GLU A 47 6.76 2.13 -3.99
N SER A 48 7.47 1.00 -4.09
CA SER A 48 6.93 -0.29 -3.64
C SER A 48 6.78 -0.30 -2.12
N LEU A 49 5.55 -0.50 -1.64
CA LEU A 49 5.24 -0.54 -0.21
C LEU A 49 5.92 -1.73 0.45
N HIS A 50 6.74 -1.44 1.47
CA HIS A 50 7.45 -2.45 2.24
C HIS A 50 7.56 -2.05 3.71
N VAL A 51 8.03 -3.00 4.52
CA VAL A 51 8.45 -2.78 5.90
C VAL A 51 9.79 -3.46 6.11
N ILE A 52 10.60 -2.92 7.01
CA ILE A 52 11.84 -3.57 7.46
C ILE A 52 11.60 -4.07 8.88
N VAL A 53 11.80 -5.37 9.09
CA VAL A 53 11.65 -6.01 10.40
C VAL A 53 13.04 -6.34 10.93
N ALA A 54 13.38 -5.75 12.07
CA ALA A 54 14.59 -6.07 12.82
C ALA A 54 14.20 -6.77 14.13
N ILE A 55 14.95 -7.81 14.48
CA ILE A 55 14.82 -8.55 15.75
C ILE A 55 16.16 -8.43 16.46
N ASP A 56 16.15 -7.96 17.70
CA ASP A 56 17.37 -7.81 18.50
C ASP A 56 17.69 -9.07 19.33
N ASP A 57 18.83 -9.06 20.01
CA ASP A 57 19.30 -10.18 20.86
C ASP A 57 18.36 -10.46 22.05
N ASN A 58 17.50 -9.50 22.42
CA ASN A 58 16.50 -9.62 23.47
C ASN A 58 15.12 -10.03 22.90
N MET A 59 15.05 -10.46 21.64
CA MET A 59 13.83 -10.82 20.92
C MET A 59 12.81 -9.68 20.78
N ASN A 60 13.23 -8.43 20.96
CA ASN A 60 12.38 -7.29 20.64
C ASN A 60 12.27 -7.15 19.12
N ILE A 61 11.08 -6.79 18.64
CA ILE A 61 10.80 -6.63 17.22
C ILE A 61 10.60 -5.14 16.92
N GLN A 62 11.43 -4.59 16.05
CA GLN A 62 11.26 -3.26 15.47
C GLN A 62 10.79 -3.40 14.02
N ILE A 63 9.58 -2.93 13.74
CA ILE A 63 9.01 -2.82 12.40
C ILE A 63 9.13 -1.37 11.96
N ASN A 64 9.91 -1.10 10.93
CA ASN A 64 10.01 0.23 10.32
C ASN A 64 9.17 0.27 9.05
N GLY A 65 8.10 1.06 9.10
CA GLY A 65 7.29 1.37 7.94
C GLY A 65 7.85 2.54 7.14
N MET A 66 7.16 2.87 6.05
CA MET A 66 7.53 3.94 5.13
C MET A 66 6.34 4.86 4.84
N LYS A 67 6.66 6.07 4.39
CA LYS A 67 5.72 6.94 3.69
C LYS A 67 6.19 7.03 2.25
N GLY A 68 5.27 6.89 1.32
CA GLY A 68 5.48 7.02 -0.11
C GLY A 68 4.40 7.91 -0.72
N HIS A 69 4.25 7.78 -2.04
CA HIS A 69 3.40 8.61 -2.86
C HIS A 69 2.64 7.76 -3.89
N TYR A 70 1.55 8.31 -4.40
CA TYR A 70 1.02 7.88 -5.69
C TYR A 70 1.85 8.53 -6.80
N GLN A 71 1.79 7.98 -8.01
CA GLN A 71 2.37 8.63 -9.19
C GLN A 71 1.53 9.84 -9.62
N ASN A 72 0.86 9.79 -10.78
CA ASN A 72 0.17 10.96 -11.34
C ASN A 72 -1.31 11.04 -10.97
N ILE A 73 -1.89 9.94 -10.50
CA ILE A 73 -3.32 9.83 -10.16
C ILE A 73 -3.41 9.34 -8.72
N THR A 74 -4.25 9.99 -7.93
CA THR A 74 -4.61 9.61 -6.57
C THR A 74 -6.02 9.03 -6.51
N PRO A 75 -6.39 8.28 -5.45
CA PRO A 75 -7.77 7.85 -5.25
C PRO A 75 -8.77 9.02 -5.25
N SER A 76 -8.40 10.16 -4.67
CA SER A 76 -9.26 11.35 -4.66
C SER A 76 -9.58 11.91 -6.06
N ASP A 77 -8.64 11.81 -7.01
CA ASP A 77 -8.83 12.33 -8.39
C ASP A 77 -9.94 11.60 -9.16
N ILE A 78 -10.29 10.39 -8.70
CA ILE A 78 -11.36 9.56 -9.25
C ILE A 78 -12.59 9.48 -8.32
N GLY A 79 -12.63 10.27 -7.24
CA GLY A 79 -13.70 10.24 -6.25
C GLY A 79 -13.70 9.01 -5.33
N MET A 80 -12.58 8.30 -5.24
CA MET A 80 -12.39 7.17 -4.34
C MET A 80 -11.89 7.64 -2.96
N GLY A 81 -12.35 6.98 -1.90
CA GLY A 81 -11.83 7.19 -0.55
C GLY A 81 -10.41 6.63 -0.37
N ASN A 82 -9.89 6.69 0.85
CA ASN A 82 -8.56 6.18 1.21
C ASN A 82 -8.56 4.74 1.75
N THR A 83 -9.70 4.04 1.67
CA THR A 83 -9.84 2.65 2.09
C THR A 83 -10.53 1.81 1.03
N TRP A 84 -10.15 0.54 0.94
CA TRP A 84 -10.77 -0.48 0.12
C TRP A 84 -11.01 -1.73 0.96
N ASN A 85 -12.27 -2.19 1.04
CA ASN A 85 -12.66 -3.34 1.90
C ASN A 85 -12.16 -3.22 3.35
N GLY A 86 -12.15 -2.00 3.91
CA GLY A 86 -11.69 -1.74 5.27
C GLY A 86 -10.17 -1.71 5.47
N VAL A 87 -9.38 -1.84 4.39
CA VAL A 87 -7.92 -1.74 4.40
C VAL A 87 -7.51 -0.38 3.83
N SER A 88 -6.54 0.28 4.44
CA SER A 88 -5.98 1.51 3.88
C SER A 88 -5.28 1.23 2.55
N ILE A 89 -5.50 2.10 1.59
CA ILE A 89 -4.83 2.11 0.27
C ILE A 89 -3.91 3.33 0.14
N GLU A 90 -3.65 4.02 1.24
CA GLU A 90 -2.69 5.11 1.29
C GLU A 90 -1.27 4.59 1.02
N PRO A 91 -0.38 5.38 0.41
CA PRO A 91 0.96 4.95 0.07
C PRO A 91 1.85 4.97 1.32
N ARG A 92 1.50 4.20 2.34
CA ARG A 92 2.22 4.15 3.61
C ARG A 92 2.09 2.82 4.31
N THR A 93 3.11 2.50 5.10
CA THR A 93 3.14 1.35 6.01
C THR A 93 3.48 1.87 7.42
N THR A 94 3.05 1.16 8.45
CA THR A 94 3.09 1.68 9.83
C THR A 94 4.28 1.11 10.59
N SER A 95 5.06 1.95 11.26
CA SER A 95 6.11 1.47 12.18
C SER A 95 5.51 0.95 13.49
N PHE A 96 6.14 -0.06 14.08
CA PHE A 96 5.71 -0.65 15.35
C PHE A 96 6.90 -1.23 16.14
N TYR A 97 6.81 -1.22 17.46
CA TYR A 97 7.78 -1.85 18.35
C TYR A 97 7.10 -2.85 19.27
N ILE A 98 7.61 -4.08 19.33
CA ILE A 98 7.15 -5.14 20.24
C ILE A 98 8.31 -5.47 21.17
N GLY A 99 8.15 -5.14 22.46
CA GLY A 99 9.11 -5.52 23.48
C GLY A 99 8.73 -6.85 24.11
N TYR A 100 9.65 -7.81 24.15
CA TYR A 100 9.52 -8.99 25.00
C TYR A 100 10.07 -8.64 26.39
N LYS A 101 9.27 -8.91 27.42
CA LYS A 101 9.67 -8.77 28.84
C LYS A 101 10.03 -10.13 29.41
#